data_AF-A0A9E0CH31-F1
#
_entry.id   AF-A0A9E0CH31-F1
#
_cell.length_a   1.000
_cell.length_b   1.000
_cell.length_c   1.000
_cell.angle_alpha   90.00
_cell.angle_beta   90.00
_cell.angle_gamma   90.00
#
_symmetry.space_group_name_H-M   'P 1'
#
loop_
_entity.id
_entity.type
_entity.pdbx_description
1 polymer ?
#
loop_
_entity_poly.entity_id
_entity_poly.type
_entity_poly.pdbx_seq_one_letter_code
_entity_poly.pdbx_strand_id
1 'polypeptide(L)'
;YVYPYPHIDDVIPLMAAGKILPYLDIPFQHASPRILKAMKRPGNVAGLLERIANWRQLCPDLAIRSTFIVGFPGETEADFQMLLDFLSVAQLEKVGCFKYSDVDGADAHQLSEHIPEALKEERYHRFMQHQQAISLAKLNAKIGTNLTMIVDEVNRKFVIGRSKYDAPEIDGLIYIKNMGQYDQIQVGDILEVQIIASKDYDLYAKPVLQA
;
A
#
# COMPACT_ATOMS: atom_id res chain seq x y z
N TYR A 1 9.64 5.95 1.10
CA TYR A 1 8.98 6.92 0.21
C TYR A 1 9.92 7.43 -0.86
N VAL A 2 9.50 7.35 -2.12
CA VAL A 2 10.21 7.92 -3.28
C VAL A 2 9.27 8.74 -4.14
N TYR A 3 9.78 9.81 -4.75
CA TYR A 3 8.99 10.60 -5.70
C TYR A 3 8.93 9.87 -7.06
N PRO A 4 7.81 9.94 -7.82
CA PRO A 4 7.63 9.22 -9.09
C PRO A 4 8.46 9.79 -10.25
N TYR A 5 9.77 9.77 -10.13
CA TYR A 5 10.69 10.15 -11.19
C TYR A 5 11.04 8.97 -12.13
N PRO A 6 11.56 9.22 -13.34
CA PRO A 6 11.94 8.17 -14.27
C PRO A 6 12.97 7.17 -13.70
N HIS A 7 13.95 7.67 -12.94
CA HIS A 7 15.04 6.85 -12.36
C HIS A 7 14.60 5.82 -11.30
N ILE A 8 13.32 5.80 -10.91
CA ILE A 8 12.78 4.75 -10.05
C ILE A 8 12.85 3.37 -10.72
N ASP A 9 12.88 3.32 -12.05
CA ASP A 9 13.00 2.04 -12.75
C ASP A 9 14.34 1.34 -12.45
N ASP A 10 15.39 2.12 -12.18
CA ASP A 10 16.73 1.62 -11.92
C ASP A 10 16.86 0.93 -10.56
N VAL A 11 15.93 1.16 -9.62
CA VAL A 11 15.95 0.50 -8.30
C VAL A 11 15.33 -0.90 -8.33
N ILE A 12 14.46 -1.20 -9.32
CA ILE A 12 13.74 -2.47 -9.39
C ILE A 12 14.68 -3.68 -9.57
N PRO A 13 15.72 -3.64 -10.43
CA PRO A 13 16.69 -4.72 -10.51
C PRO A 13 17.45 -4.97 -9.19
N LEU A 14 17.68 -3.91 -8.38
CA LEU A 14 18.35 -4.05 -7.08
C LEU A 14 17.44 -4.76 -6.06
N MET A 15 16.13 -4.47 -6.10
CA MET A 15 15.11 -5.19 -5.31
C MET A 15 15.02 -6.66 -5.73
N ALA A 16 14.96 -6.93 -7.04
CA ALA A 16 14.93 -8.29 -7.57
C ALA A 16 16.18 -9.10 -7.20
N ALA A 17 17.35 -8.45 -7.14
CA ALA A 17 18.60 -9.06 -6.71
C ALA A 17 18.74 -9.21 -5.18
N GLY A 18 17.73 -8.81 -4.40
CA GLY A 18 17.74 -8.90 -2.94
C GLY A 18 18.72 -7.95 -2.24
N LYS A 19 19.26 -6.94 -2.94
CA LYS A 19 20.19 -5.95 -2.36
C LYS A 19 19.48 -4.92 -1.49
N ILE A 20 18.20 -4.67 -1.78
CA ILE A 20 17.28 -3.82 -1.03
C ILE A 20 15.93 -4.52 -0.95
N LEU A 21 15.11 -4.18 0.04
CA LEU A 21 13.80 -4.81 0.20
C LEU A 21 12.89 -4.50 -1.01
N PRO A 22 12.08 -5.47 -1.48
CA PRO A 22 11.17 -5.30 -2.61
C PRO A 22 9.88 -4.58 -2.18
N TYR A 23 10.05 -3.37 -1.64
CA TYR A 23 8.97 -2.51 -1.17
C TYR A 23 9.14 -1.11 -1.76
N LEU A 24 8.17 -0.70 -2.58
CA LEU A 24 8.18 0.58 -3.28
C LEU A 24 7.00 1.44 -2.82
N ASP A 25 7.32 2.47 -2.05
CA ASP A 25 6.34 3.47 -1.59
C ASP A 25 6.42 4.72 -2.47
N ILE A 26 5.45 4.85 -3.37
CA ILE A 26 5.40 5.83 -4.45
C ILE A 26 4.01 6.50 -4.53
N PRO A 27 3.90 7.83 -4.31
CA PRO A 27 2.64 8.54 -4.26
C PRO A 27 2.09 8.81 -5.67
N PHE A 28 1.08 8.08 -6.13
CA PHE A 28 0.46 8.37 -7.42
C PHE A 28 -0.52 9.56 -7.39
N GLN A 29 -1.10 9.88 -6.24
CA GLN A 29 -2.07 10.96 -5.99
C GLN A 29 -3.42 10.80 -6.69
N HIS A 30 -3.46 10.51 -7.99
CA HIS A 30 -4.69 10.25 -8.74
C HIS A 30 -4.36 9.39 -9.95
N ALA A 31 -5.38 8.94 -10.70
CA ALA A 31 -5.21 8.24 -11.98
C ALA A 31 -5.78 8.99 -13.18
N SER A 32 -6.36 10.19 -12.98
CA SER A 32 -6.94 10.96 -14.07
C SER A 32 -5.86 11.88 -14.65
N PRO A 33 -5.57 11.83 -15.97
CA PRO A 33 -4.63 12.75 -16.60
C PRO A 33 -4.98 14.21 -16.37
N ARG A 34 -6.27 14.55 -16.37
CA ARG A 34 -6.75 15.91 -16.15
C ARG A 34 -6.49 16.38 -14.72
N ILE A 35 -6.82 15.54 -13.74
CA ILE A 35 -6.60 15.86 -12.32
C ILE A 35 -5.11 15.89 -11.99
N LEU A 36 -4.32 14.94 -12.49
CA LEU A 36 -2.87 14.95 -12.27
C LEU A 36 -2.20 16.18 -12.90
N LYS A 37 -2.65 16.62 -14.09
CA LYS A 37 -2.21 17.88 -14.68
C LYS A 37 -2.57 19.08 -13.79
N ALA A 38 -3.77 19.11 -13.23
CA ALA A 38 -4.22 20.17 -12.31
C ALA A 38 -3.44 20.15 -10.97
N MET A 39 -3.04 18.98 -10.49
CA MET A 39 -2.14 18.79 -9.34
C MET A 39 -0.67 19.16 -9.64
N LYS A 40 -0.38 19.74 -10.81
CA LYS A 40 0.99 20.04 -11.29
C LYS A 40 1.90 18.82 -11.28
N ARG A 41 1.35 17.65 -11.59
CA ARG A 41 2.07 16.40 -11.78
C ARG A 41 2.09 16.06 -13.27
N PRO A 42 3.01 16.64 -14.06
CA PRO A 42 3.10 16.36 -15.51
C PRO A 42 3.61 14.95 -15.83
N GLY A 43 3.77 14.07 -14.82
CA GLY A 43 4.21 12.70 -14.98
C GLY A 43 3.18 11.86 -15.72
N ASN A 44 3.67 11.14 -16.74
CA ASN A 44 2.93 10.33 -17.69
C ASN A 44 1.98 9.34 -17.00
N VAL A 45 0.71 9.74 -16.81
CA VAL A 45 -0.37 8.82 -16.38
C VAL A 45 -0.55 7.73 -17.43
N ALA A 46 -0.36 8.10 -18.70
CA ALA A 46 -0.27 7.14 -19.79
C ALA A 46 0.96 6.26 -19.57
N GLY A 47 0.71 4.96 -19.41
CA GLY A 47 1.75 3.97 -19.17
C GLY A 47 2.08 3.72 -17.70
N LEU A 48 1.41 4.33 -16.71
CA LEU A 48 1.68 3.98 -15.30
C LEU A 48 1.31 2.51 -15.00
N LEU A 49 0.18 2.02 -15.52
CA LEU A 49 -0.20 0.61 -15.39
C LEU A 49 0.82 -0.32 -16.08
N GLU A 50 1.29 0.06 -17.27
CA GLU A 50 2.33 -0.67 -17.99
C GLU A 50 3.65 -0.68 -17.21
N ARG A 51 4.02 0.44 -16.60
CA ARG A 51 5.20 0.57 -15.76
C ARG A 51 5.12 -0.32 -14.52
N ILE A 52 3.97 -0.33 -13.84
CA ILE A 52 3.71 -1.25 -12.71
C ILE A 52 3.81 -2.71 -13.16
N ALA A 53 3.23 -3.04 -14.32
CA ALA A 53 3.30 -4.39 -14.87
C ALA A 53 4.76 -4.80 -15.16
N ASN A 54 5.55 -3.92 -15.78
CA ASN A 54 6.97 -4.15 -16.06
C ASN A 54 7.77 -4.32 -14.77
N TRP A 55 7.51 -3.50 -13.75
CA TRP A 55 8.17 -3.65 -12.45
C TRP A 55 7.90 -5.01 -11.81
N ARG A 56 6.66 -5.50 -11.88
CA ARG A 56 6.28 -6.82 -11.37
C ARG A 56 6.83 -7.97 -12.19
N GLN A 57 7.02 -7.79 -13.49
CA GLN A 57 7.73 -8.77 -14.30
C GLN A 57 9.20 -8.89 -13.89
N LEU A 58 9.86 -7.75 -13.62
CA LEU A 58 11.26 -7.72 -13.18
C LEU A 58 11.45 -8.18 -11.73
N CYS A 59 10.54 -7.82 -10.85
CA CYS A 59 10.53 -8.17 -9.43
C CYS A 59 9.15 -8.71 -9.04
N PRO A 60 8.88 -10.02 -9.23
CA PRO A 60 7.59 -10.62 -8.87
C PRO A 60 7.23 -10.51 -7.39
N ASP A 61 8.24 -10.31 -6.55
CA ASP A 61 8.12 -10.16 -5.10
C ASP A 61 7.86 -8.71 -4.65
N LEU A 62 7.66 -7.79 -5.60
CA LEU A 62 7.48 -6.36 -5.32
C LEU A 62 6.13 -6.06 -4.65
N ALA A 63 6.19 -5.46 -3.46
CA ALA A 63 5.07 -4.78 -2.84
C ALA A 63 5.08 -3.29 -3.19
N ILE A 64 3.95 -2.76 -3.66
CA ILE A 64 3.79 -1.34 -3.98
C ILE A 64 2.82 -0.71 -2.98
N ARG A 65 3.31 0.35 -2.33
CA ARG A 65 2.51 1.28 -1.55
C ARG A 65 2.28 2.57 -2.33
N SER A 66 1.05 3.07 -2.34
CA SER A 66 0.73 4.37 -2.91
C SER A 66 -0.23 5.16 -2.04
N THR A 67 -0.37 6.44 -2.33
CA THR A 67 -1.29 7.36 -1.67
C THR A 67 -2.05 8.14 -2.74
N PHE A 68 -3.35 8.30 -2.53
CA PHE A 68 -4.26 9.00 -3.43
C PHE A 68 -5.04 10.09 -2.70
N ILE A 69 -5.50 11.07 -3.47
CA ILE A 69 -6.34 12.16 -3.03
C ILE A 69 -7.64 12.12 -3.83
N VAL A 70 -8.78 12.17 -3.14
CA VAL A 70 -10.11 12.27 -3.73
C VAL A 70 -10.75 13.61 -3.41
N GLY A 71 -11.67 14.06 -4.25
CA GLY A 71 -12.37 15.32 -4.05
C GLY A 71 -11.53 16.55 -4.40
N PHE A 72 -10.51 16.39 -5.26
CA PHE A 72 -9.70 17.50 -5.75
C PHE A 72 -10.58 18.51 -6.51
N PRO A 73 -10.31 19.83 -6.47
CA PRO A 73 -11.10 20.81 -7.21
C PRO A 73 -11.22 20.45 -8.69
N GLY A 74 -12.46 20.39 -9.17
CA GLY A 74 -12.83 20.02 -10.53
C GLY A 74 -12.99 18.52 -10.80
N GLU A 75 -12.68 17.61 -9.86
CA GLU A 75 -12.83 16.15 -10.02
C GLU A 75 -14.27 15.71 -10.34
N THR A 76 -14.47 15.13 -11.52
CA THR A 76 -15.79 14.62 -11.95
C THR A 76 -15.97 13.16 -11.57
N GLU A 77 -17.20 12.66 -11.69
CA GLU A 77 -17.48 11.23 -11.49
C GLU A 77 -16.68 10.34 -12.46
N ALA A 78 -16.44 10.80 -13.69
CA ALA A 78 -15.64 10.05 -14.66
C ALA A 78 -14.16 9.95 -14.25
N ASP A 79 -13.60 11.02 -13.66
CA ASP A 79 -12.24 10.99 -13.13
C ASP A 79 -12.13 10.04 -11.93
N PHE A 80 -13.13 10.08 -11.04
CA PHE A 80 -13.19 9.20 -9.88
C PHE A 80 -13.36 7.74 -10.30
N GLN A 81 -14.20 7.44 -11.29
CA GLN A 81 -14.33 6.07 -11.80
C GLN A 81 -13.03 5.57 -12.43
N MET A 82 -12.31 6.42 -13.18
CA MET A 82 -10.98 6.08 -13.73
C MET A 82 -9.98 5.72 -12.62
N LEU A 83 -10.09 6.37 -11.45
CA LEU A 83 -9.28 6.05 -10.28
C LEU A 83 -9.61 4.67 -9.70
N LEU A 84 -10.89 4.30 -9.59
CA LEU A 84 -11.29 2.96 -9.13
C LEU A 84 -10.89 1.87 -10.13
N ASP A 85 -11.06 2.14 -11.42
CA ASP A 85 -10.65 1.23 -12.49
C ASP A 85 -9.13 1.02 -12.48
N PHE A 86 -8.36 2.11 -12.27
CA PHE A 86 -6.92 2.03 -12.10
C PHE A 86 -6.54 1.10 -10.93
N LEU A 87 -7.17 1.23 -9.76
CA LEU A 87 -6.85 0.34 -8.62
C LEU A 87 -7.16 -1.12 -8.96
N SER A 88 -8.28 -1.37 -9.66
CA SER A 88 -8.69 -2.71 -10.08
C SER A 88 -7.64 -3.38 -10.97
N VAL A 89 -6.99 -2.62 -11.86
CA VAL A 89 -5.95 -3.15 -12.75
C VAL A 89 -4.57 -3.16 -12.07
N ALA A 90 -4.22 -2.07 -11.36
CA ALA A 90 -2.94 -1.92 -10.70
C ALA A 90 -2.76 -2.93 -9.56
N GLN A 91 -3.85 -3.37 -8.92
CA GLN A 91 -3.83 -4.36 -7.84
C GLN A 91 -2.74 -4.03 -6.82
N LEU A 92 -2.73 -2.83 -6.23
CA LEU A 92 -1.67 -2.39 -5.31
C LEU A 92 -1.79 -3.08 -3.95
N GLU A 93 -0.65 -3.37 -3.31
CA GLU A 93 -0.61 -4.05 -2.01
C GLU A 93 -1.09 -3.16 -0.87
N LYS A 94 -0.66 -1.89 -0.85
CA LYS A 94 -0.96 -0.95 0.22
C LYS A 94 -1.36 0.39 -0.37
N VAL A 95 -2.47 0.95 0.09
CA VAL A 95 -3.00 2.19 -0.47
C VAL A 95 -3.61 3.03 0.64
N GLY A 96 -3.14 4.28 0.73
CA GLY A 96 -3.78 5.32 1.51
C GLY A 96 -4.66 6.21 0.62
N CYS A 97 -5.74 6.74 1.19
CA CYS A 97 -6.59 7.75 0.57
C CYS A 97 -6.74 8.94 1.50
N PHE A 98 -6.72 10.15 0.95
CA PHE A 98 -7.00 11.36 1.69
C PHE A 98 -8.04 12.17 0.93
N LYS A 99 -8.92 12.85 1.65
CA LYS A 99 -9.78 13.87 1.06
C LYS A 99 -8.95 15.12 0.78
N TYR A 100 -9.18 15.77 -0.35
CA TYR A 100 -8.60 17.08 -0.60
C TYR A 100 -9.00 18.06 0.50
N SER A 101 -8.00 18.61 1.18
CA SER A 101 -8.13 19.70 2.14
C SER A 101 -7.44 20.92 1.56
N ASP A 102 -8.12 22.06 1.63
CA ASP A 102 -7.58 23.32 1.15
C ASP A 102 -6.67 23.90 2.24
N VAL A 103 -5.37 23.68 2.09
CA VAL A 103 -4.37 24.19 3.03
C VAL A 103 -3.98 25.60 2.60
N ASP A 104 -4.03 26.56 3.53
CA ASP A 104 -3.62 27.94 3.28
C ASP A 104 -2.24 27.99 2.60
N GLY A 105 -2.19 28.62 1.42
CA GLY A 105 -0.96 28.79 0.63
C GLY A 105 -0.71 27.72 -0.45
N ALA A 106 -1.56 26.71 -0.59
CA ALA A 106 -1.49 25.77 -1.73
C ALA A 106 -2.01 26.43 -3.01
N ASP A 107 -1.32 26.23 -4.15
CA ASP A 107 -1.75 26.75 -5.46
C ASP A 107 -3.18 26.30 -5.85
N ALA A 108 -3.61 25.14 -5.34
CA ALA A 108 -4.93 24.59 -5.59
C ALA A 108 -6.08 25.38 -4.92
N HIS A 109 -5.79 26.23 -3.93
CA HIS A 109 -6.73 27.16 -3.31
C HIS A 109 -7.26 28.20 -4.31
N GLN A 110 -6.55 28.44 -5.42
CA GLN A 110 -6.99 29.38 -6.45
C GLN A 110 -7.95 28.74 -7.47
N LEU A 111 -8.25 27.45 -7.35
CA LEU A 111 -9.12 26.73 -8.27
C LEU A 111 -10.60 26.95 -7.90
N SER A 112 -11.40 27.47 -8.82
CA SER A 112 -12.80 27.83 -8.54
C SER A 112 -13.76 26.63 -8.38
N GLU A 113 -13.35 25.42 -8.74
CA GLU A 113 -14.23 24.25 -8.88
C GLU A 113 -14.20 23.32 -7.66
N HIS A 114 -14.27 23.88 -6.45
CA HIS A 114 -14.27 23.05 -5.23
C HIS A 114 -15.49 22.13 -5.17
N ILE A 115 -15.25 20.91 -4.69
CA ILE A 115 -16.28 19.88 -4.55
C ILE A 115 -16.89 19.95 -3.16
N PRO A 116 -18.22 19.80 -3.00
CA PRO A 116 -18.87 19.74 -1.70
C PRO A 116 -18.27 18.65 -0.80
N GLU A 117 -18.11 18.94 0.49
CA GLU A 117 -17.50 18.00 1.45
C GLU A 117 -18.23 16.66 1.52
N ALA A 118 -19.57 16.67 1.40
CA ALA A 118 -20.37 15.44 1.36
C ALA A 118 -19.98 14.51 0.20
N LEU A 119 -19.66 15.08 -0.97
CA LEU A 119 -19.21 14.30 -2.13
C LEU A 119 -17.75 13.82 -1.95
N LYS A 120 -16.90 14.58 -1.26
CA LYS A 120 -15.55 14.08 -0.89
C LYS A 120 -15.64 12.91 0.07
N GLU A 121 -16.55 12.96 1.05
CA GLU A 121 -16.79 11.88 2.01
C GLU A 121 -17.31 10.62 1.30
N GLU A 122 -18.29 10.79 0.41
CA GLU A 122 -18.83 9.69 -0.40
C GLU A 122 -17.72 9.01 -1.22
N ARG A 123 -16.91 9.79 -1.94
CA ARG A 123 -15.79 9.28 -2.75
C ARG A 123 -14.72 8.62 -1.89
N TYR A 124 -14.39 9.18 -0.74
CA TYR A 124 -13.46 8.57 0.20
C TYR A 124 -13.94 7.18 0.64
N HIS A 125 -15.21 7.05 1.04
CA HIS A 125 -15.75 5.75 1.44
C HIS A 125 -15.81 4.76 0.29
N ARG A 126 -16.26 5.18 -0.90
CA ARG A 126 -16.28 4.32 -2.10
C ARG A 126 -14.88 3.84 -2.47
N PHE A 127 -13.89 4.74 -2.44
CA PHE A 127 -12.50 4.41 -2.69
C PHE A 127 -11.96 3.40 -1.67
N MET A 128 -12.16 3.68 -0.37
CA MET A 128 -11.65 2.83 0.70
C MET A 128 -12.29 1.45 0.69
N GLN A 129 -13.60 1.37 0.42
CA GLN A 129 -14.31 0.09 0.27
C GLN A 129 -13.76 -0.72 -0.91
N HIS A 130 -13.53 -0.07 -2.06
CA HIS A 130 -12.97 -0.72 -3.24
C HIS A 130 -11.56 -1.25 -2.98
N GLN A 131 -10.70 -0.44 -2.37
CA GLN A 131 -9.35 -0.84 -2.02
C GLN A 131 -9.33 -1.93 -0.94
N GLN A 132 -10.24 -1.89 0.03
CA GLN A 132 -10.33 -2.92 1.08
C GLN A 132 -10.57 -4.31 0.46
N ALA A 133 -11.40 -4.41 -0.58
CA ALA A 133 -11.62 -5.67 -1.30
C ALA A 133 -10.32 -6.19 -1.96
N ILE A 134 -9.52 -5.30 -2.56
CA ILE A 134 -8.23 -5.63 -3.17
C ILE A 134 -7.24 -6.10 -2.10
N SER A 135 -7.09 -5.34 -1.01
CA SER A 135 -6.20 -5.68 0.11
C SER A 135 -6.57 -7.03 0.73
N LEU A 136 -7.86 -7.27 0.97
CA LEU A 136 -8.34 -8.53 1.53
C LEU A 136 -8.02 -9.73 0.62
N ALA A 137 -8.24 -9.59 -0.70
CA ALA A 137 -7.92 -10.65 -1.66
C ALA A 137 -6.41 -10.99 -1.64
N LYS A 138 -5.55 -9.97 -1.57
CA LYS A 138 -4.09 -10.15 -1.48
C LYS A 138 -3.62 -10.79 -0.18
N LEU A 139 -4.20 -10.39 0.95
CA LEU A 139 -3.86 -10.98 2.25
C LEU A 139 -4.35 -12.44 2.34
N ASN A 140 -5.56 -12.73 1.85
CA ASN A 140 -6.08 -14.08 1.77
C ASN A 140 -5.19 -14.99 0.91
N ALA A 141 -4.63 -14.47 -0.19
CA ALA A 141 -3.70 -15.23 -1.03
C ALA A 141 -2.38 -15.58 -0.32
N LYS A 142 -2.04 -14.93 0.80
CA LYS A 142 -0.88 -15.27 1.63
C LYS A 142 -1.17 -16.42 2.60
N ILE A 143 -2.44 -16.77 2.86
CA ILE A 143 -2.79 -17.87 3.78
C ILE A 143 -2.19 -19.18 3.26
N GLY A 144 -1.49 -19.90 4.13
CA GLY A 144 -0.79 -21.14 3.82
C GLY A 144 0.67 -20.95 3.37
N THR A 145 1.07 -19.73 3.01
CA THR A 145 2.45 -19.40 2.62
C THR A 145 3.34 -19.15 3.84
N ASN A 146 4.65 -19.29 3.65
CA ASN A 146 5.64 -18.92 4.65
C ASN A 146 6.20 -17.53 4.35
N LEU A 147 6.36 -16.71 5.39
CA LEU A 147 6.97 -15.39 5.32
C LEU A 147 8.07 -15.27 6.38
N THR A 148 9.09 -14.51 6.05
CA THR A 148 10.06 -14.03 7.04
C THR A 148 9.46 -12.84 7.80
N MET A 149 9.47 -12.91 9.13
CA MET A 149 8.94 -11.91 10.06
C MET A 149 10.06 -11.42 10.97
N ILE A 150 10.21 -10.10 11.10
CA ILE A 150 11.00 -9.48 12.17
C ILE A 150 10.10 -9.18 13.36
N VAL A 151 10.53 -9.54 14.56
CA VAL A 151 9.77 -9.33 15.80
C VAL A 151 9.97 -7.90 16.31
N ASP A 152 8.87 -7.15 16.43
CA ASP A 152 8.87 -5.79 16.95
C ASP A 152 8.44 -5.75 18.43
N GLU A 153 7.54 -6.64 18.86
CA GLU A 153 7.02 -6.69 20.23
C GLU A 153 6.75 -8.14 20.68
N VAL A 154 7.05 -8.44 21.94
CA VAL A 154 6.70 -9.71 22.58
C VAL A 154 5.93 -9.41 23.86
N ASN A 155 4.70 -9.94 23.96
CA ASN A 155 3.92 -9.90 25.18
C ASN A 155 3.26 -11.25 25.45
N ARG A 156 2.60 -11.37 26.61
CA ARG A 156 2.03 -12.65 27.07
C ARG A 156 0.96 -13.20 26.12
N LYS A 157 0.28 -12.34 25.34
CA LYS A 157 -0.79 -12.74 24.43
C LYS A 157 -0.26 -13.00 23.02
N PHE A 158 0.66 -12.17 22.54
CA PHE A 158 1.14 -12.18 21.16
C PHE A 158 2.65 -11.93 21.05
N VAL A 159 3.24 -12.53 20.02
CA VAL A 159 4.45 -12.02 19.37
C VAL A 159 3.98 -11.24 18.14
N ILE A 160 4.42 -9.99 18.03
CA ILE A 160 4.00 -9.03 17.01
C ILE A 160 5.22 -8.59 16.23
N GLY A 161 5.04 -8.40 14.93
CA GLY A 161 6.13 -8.06 14.04
C GLY A 161 5.64 -7.80 12.64
N ARG A 162 6.57 -7.75 11.69
CA ARG A 162 6.30 -7.32 10.32
C ARG A 162 7.06 -8.17 9.31
N SER A 163 6.55 -8.24 8.09
CA SER A 163 7.32 -8.78 6.98
C SER A 163 8.12 -7.69 6.27
N LYS A 164 8.95 -8.08 5.31
CA LYS A 164 9.62 -7.15 4.40
C LYS A 164 8.67 -6.30 3.53
N TYR A 165 7.37 -6.60 3.52
CA TYR A 165 6.34 -5.86 2.78
C TYR A 165 5.59 -4.84 3.66
N ASP A 166 5.97 -4.68 4.93
CA ASP A 166 5.27 -3.86 5.90
C ASP A 166 6.20 -2.82 6.53
N ALA A 167 5.99 -1.55 6.19
CA ALA A 167 6.68 -0.44 6.81
C ALA A 167 6.21 -0.24 8.27
N PRO A 168 7.09 0.19 9.20
CA PRO A 168 6.70 0.46 10.58
C PRO A 168 5.56 1.48 10.66
N GLU A 169 4.65 1.30 11.62
CA GLU A 169 3.57 2.23 12.00
C GLU A 169 2.45 2.46 10.96
N ILE A 170 2.73 2.30 9.67
CA ILE A 170 1.83 2.70 8.58
C ILE A 170 1.18 1.52 7.84
N ASP A 171 1.74 0.32 7.98
CA ASP A 171 1.28 -0.91 7.33
C ASP A 171 0.81 -1.94 8.38
N GLY A 172 0.22 -3.04 7.90
CA GLY A 172 -0.28 -4.13 8.74
C GLY A 172 0.82 -4.90 9.48
N LEU A 173 0.39 -5.63 10.49
CA LEU A 173 1.24 -6.42 11.38
C LEU A 173 1.00 -7.91 11.19
N ILE A 174 1.99 -8.71 11.61
CA ILE A 174 1.88 -10.15 11.75
C ILE A 174 1.76 -10.49 13.23
N TYR A 175 0.72 -11.25 13.57
CA TYR A 175 0.44 -11.70 14.93
C TYR A 175 0.65 -13.20 15.06
N ILE A 176 1.48 -13.60 16.01
CA ILE A 176 1.57 -14.99 16.48
C ILE A 176 0.97 -15.05 17.87
N LYS A 177 0.01 -15.95 18.10
CA LYS A 177 -0.54 -16.18 19.43
C LYS A 177 0.55 -16.80 20.32
N ASN A 178 0.94 -16.09 21.39
CA ASN A 178 1.98 -16.54 22.32
C ASN A 178 1.38 -17.41 23.45
N MET A 179 0.59 -16.81 24.36
CA MET A 179 0.05 -17.50 25.54
C MET A 179 1.11 -18.24 26.39
N GLY A 180 2.35 -17.75 26.39
CA GLY A 180 3.49 -18.36 27.10
C GLY A 180 4.20 -19.51 26.36
N GLN A 181 3.86 -19.75 25.08
CA GLN A 181 4.46 -20.83 24.29
C GLN A 181 5.80 -20.44 23.65
N TYR A 182 6.05 -19.15 23.49
CA TYR A 182 7.18 -18.60 22.76
C TYR A 182 7.92 -17.51 23.53
N ASP A 183 7.98 -17.62 24.86
CA ASP A 183 8.62 -16.61 25.73
C ASP A 183 10.14 -16.51 25.53
N GLN A 184 10.75 -17.46 24.80
CA GLN A 184 12.14 -17.40 24.37
C GLN A 184 12.38 -16.48 23.17
N ILE A 185 11.34 -16.13 22.40
CA ILE A 185 11.45 -15.21 21.27
C ILE A 185 11.68 -13.79 21.80
N GLN A 186 12.59 -13.07 21.18
CA GLN A 186 12.98 -11.71 21.56
C GLN A 186 12.68 -10.70 20.45
N VAL A 187 12.53 -9.43 20.85
CA VAL A 187 12.46 -8.32 19.90
C VAL A 187 13.75 -8.27 19.08
N GLY A 188 13.61 -8.13 17.76
CA GLY A 188 14.71 -8.18 16.80
C GLY A 188 14.98 -9.56 16.21
N ASP A 189 14.38 -10.63 16.75
CA ASP A 189 14.45 -11.96 16.14
C ASP A 189 13.82 -11.94 14.75
N ILE A 190 14.43 -12.70 13.83
CA ILE A 190 13.91 -12.92 12.48
C ILE A 190 13.51 -14.38 12.37
N LEU A 191 12.23 -14.61 12.07
CA LEU A 191 11.59 -15.92 12.12
C LEU A 191 10.90 -16.24 10.80
N GLU A 192 10.94 -17.50 10.41
CA GLU A 192 10.03 -18.02 9.38
C GLU A 192 8.68 -18.36 10.02
N VAL A 193 7.60 -17.83 9.46
CA VAL A 193 6.24 -18.00 9.98
C VAL A 193 5.30 -18.45 8.86
N GLN A 194 4.41 -19.39 9.15
CA GLN A 194 3.34 -19.78 8.24
C GLN A 194 2.10 -18.95 8.52
N ILE A 195 1.57 -18.28 7.50
CA ILE A 195 0.34 -17.49 7.60
C ILE A 195 -0.85 -18.44 7.66
N ILE A 196 -1.73 -18.25 8.65
CA ILE A 196 -2.89 -19.12 8.90
C ILE A 196 -4.22 -18.39 8.76
N ALA A 197 -4.23 -17.06 8.88
CA ALA A 197 -5.40 -16.24 8.67
C ALA A 197 -5.00 -14.81 8.34
N SER A 198 -5.95 -14.04 7.83
CA SER A 198 -5.86 -12.59 7.70
C SER A 198 -7.13 -11.94 8.22
N LYS A 199 -7.01 -10.75 8.79
CA LYS A 199 -8.16 -9.95 9.23
C LYS A 199 -7.84 -8.48 9.01
N ASP A 200 -8.78 -7.75 8.44
CA ASP A 200 -8.62 -6.33 8.12
C ASP A 200 -7.36 -6.11 7.25
N TYR A 201 -6.30 -5.50 7.81
CA TYR A 201 -5.02 -5.30 7.13
C TYR A 201 -3.88 -6.16 7.70
N ASP A 202 -4.18 -7.03 8.67
CA ASP A 202 -3.21 -7.79 9.44
C ASP A 202 -3.22 -9.28 9.06
N LEU A 203 -2.09 -9.92 9.33
CA LEU A 203 -1.91 -11.36 9.18
C LEU A 203 -1.78 -12.04 10.55
N TYR A 204 -2.23 -13.28 10.62
CA TYR A 204 -2.02 -14.16 11.76
C TYR A 204 -1.20 -15.36 11.31
N ALA A 205 -0.23 -15.74 12.13
CA ALA A 205 0.75 -16.75 11.77
C ALA A 205 1.09 -17.67 12.94
N LYS A 206 1.83 -18.73 12.62
CA LYS A 206 2.52 -19.60 13.58
C LYS A 206 3.98 -19.76 13.16
N PRO A 207 4.93 -19.93 14.09
CA PRO A 207 6.32 -20.20 13.72
C PRO A 207 6.43 -21.50 12.91
N VAL A 208 7.31 -21.51 11.91
CA VAL A 208 7.73 -22.74 11.25
C VAL A 208 8.78 -23.38 12.16
N LEU A 209 8.40 -24.44 12.89
CA LEU A 209 9.35 -25.19 13.70
C LEU A 209 10.37 -25.85 12.77
N GLN A 210 11.65 -25.51 12.95
CA GLN A 210 12.73 -26.29 12.34
C GLN A 210 12.82 -27.63 13.09
N ALA A 211 12.75 -28.73 12.34
CA ALA A 211 12.95 -30.08 12.87
C ALA A 211 14.41 -30.32 13.25
#